data_AF-A0A1Q3ASN6-F1
#
_entry.id   AF-A0A1Q3ASN6-F1
#
_cell.length_a   1.000
_cell.length_b   1.000
_cell.length_c   1.000
_cell.angle_alpha   90.00
_cell.angle_beta   90.00
_cell.angle_gamma   90.00
#
_symmetry.space_group_name_H-M   'P 1'
#
loop_
_entity.id
_entity.type
_entity.pdbx_description
1 polymer ?
#
loop_
_entity_poly.entity_id
_entity_poly.type
_entity_poly.pdbx_seq_one_letter_code
_entity_poly.pdbx_strand_id
1 'polypeptide(L)'
;MRSVRQIDEFRQTLNDCMLRYLGYRSCPFTWCNGRTDMERIRCHLDKCTGTTEWLSLFPHAMVTHKVLGVSDHSPMRLSLLRRQELMHKRRKMTRFEAMWAKDMRWEEIIKVAWTGRNQRTDVLRVLPKLRQCREDLANWSKETIGNLKQRIMEKKLQIKDMVDDGVVDDLKSTYRELNDLIEKEELSWYQRPRVDWLRDGDKTLSSFTRRDHNKDTEIESGASKMKTVYGGMRKVSTCQLLPTTFSPCTLHLSRRN
;
A
#
# COMPACT_ATOMS: atom_id res chain seq x y z
N MET A 1 3.62 18.64 -27.14
CA MET A 1 2.20 18.26 -27.34
C MET A 1 2.14 17.19 -28.44
N ARG A 2 1.18 16.25 -28.39
CA ARG A 2 0.98 15.26 -29.48
C ARG A 2 0.56 16.00 -30.76
N SER A 3 0.97 15.49 -31.92
CA SER A 3 0.56 16.09 -33.21
C SER A 3 -0.92 15.84 -33.48
N VAL A 4 -1.55 16.71 -34.29
CA VAL A 4 -2.95 16.55 -34.73
C VAL A 4 -3.15 15.18 -35.38
N ARG A 5 -2.22 14.78 -36.26
CA ARG A 5 -2.21 13.48 -36.92
C ARG A 5 -2.28 12.31 -35.92
N GLN A 6 -1.46 12.32 -34.87
CA GLN A 6 -1.48 11.26 -33.85
C GLN A 6 -2.81 11.21 -33.07
N ILE A 7 -3.45 12.37 -32.86
CA ILE A 7 -4.76 12.44 -32.19
C ILE A 7 -5.85 11.84 -33.10
N ASP A 8 -5.79 12.11 -34.39
CA ASP A 8 -6.75 11.60 -35.36
C ASP A 8 -6.57 10.12 -35.63
N GLU A 9 -5.33 9.63 -35.75
CA GLU A 9 -5.02 8.20 -35.82
C GLU A 9 -5.57 7.45 -34.60
N PHE A 10 -5.39 8.00 -33.39
CA PHE A 10 -5.96 7.40 -32.18
C PHE A 10 -7.50 7.37 -32.20
N ARG A 11 -8.15 8.44 -32.66
CA ARG A 11 -9.61 8.47 -32.81
C ARG A 11 -10.09 7.45 -33.83
N GLN A 12 -9.37 7.31 -34.94
CA GLN A 12 -9.68 6.34 -35.98
C GLN A 12 -9.57 4.92 -35.44
N THR A 13 -8.50 4.58 -34.70
CA THR A 13 -8.38 3.26 -34.06
C THR A 13 -9.55 2.97 -33.11
N LEU A 14 -10.00 3.95 -32.32
CA LEU A 14 -11.16 3.75 -31.46
C LEU A 14 -12.44 3.47 -32.25
N ASN A 15 -12.64 4.16 -33.37
CA ASN A 15 -13.78 3.94 -34.25
C ASN A 15 -13.72 2.56 -34.92
N ASP A 16 -12.56 2.20 -35.48
CA ASP A 16 -12.34 0.91 -36.16
C ASP A 16 -12.56 -0.28 -35.21
N CYS A 17 -12.20 -0.12 -33.94
CA CYS A 17 -12.44 -1.11 -32.89
C CYS A 17 -13.83 -1.01 -32.22
N MET A 18 -14.70 -0.11 -32.69
CA MET A 18 -16.04 0.12 -32.12
C MET A 18 -16.00 0.41 -30.60
N LEU A 19 -14.95 1.08 -30.15
CA LEU A 19 -14.70 1.41 -28.76
C LEU A 19 -15.28 2.79 -28.42
N ARG A 20 -16.15 2.82 -27.41
CA ARG A 20 -16.76 4.04 -26.90
C ARG A 20 -16.08 4.49 -25.62
N TYR A 21 -15.90 5.80 -25.49
CA TYR A 21 -15.36 6.40 -24.27
C TYR A 21 -16.40 6.41 -23.14
N LEU A 22 -16.01 5.93 -21.95
CA LEU A 22 -16.92 5.78 -20.79
C LEU A 22 -17.15 7.09 -20.02
N GLY A 23 -16.34 8.12 -20.24
CA GLY A 23 -16.36 9.32 -19.41
C GLY A 23 -15.78 9.11 -18.01
N TYR A 24 -15.93 10.10 -17.12
CA TYR A 24 -15.55 10.03 -15.70
C TYR A 24 -16.46 10.95 -14.85
N ARG A 25 -16.47 10.77 -13.52
CA ARG A 25 -17.29 11.60 -12.58
C ARG A 25 -16.50 12.48 -11.60
N SER A 26 -15.17 12.49 -11.66
CA SER A 26 -14.31 13.18 -10.67
C SER A 26 -13.31 14.12 -11.36
N CYS A 27 -12.17 14.43 -10.68
CA CYS A 27 -11.06 15.23 -11.20
C CYS A 27 -10.81 14.97 -12.70
N PRO A 28 -10.74 15.99 -13.56
CA PRO A 28 -10.63 15.81 -15.00
C PRO A 28 -9.21 15.46 -15.49
N PHE A 29 -8.25 15.34 -14.57
CA PHE A 29 -6.85 15.14 -14.89
C PHE A 29 -6.38 13.78 -14.40
N THR A 30 -5.60 13.09 -15.23
CA THR A 30 -4.99 11.81 -14.89
C THR A 30 -3.47 11.92 -14.79
N TRP A 31 -2.89 13.07 -15.18
CA TRP A 31 -1.46 13.34 -15.09
C TRP A 31 -1.17 14.77 -14.61
N CYS A 32 -0.06 14.94 -13.89
CA CYS A 32 0.46 16.23 -13.42
C CYS A 32 2.00 16.23 -13.48
N ASN A 33 2.61 17.31 -13.92
CA ASN A 33 4.07 17.44 -14.00
C ASN A 33 4.78 17.58 -12.63
N GLY A 34 4.07 17.48 -11.52
CA GLY A 34 4.62 17.56 -10.16
C GLY A 34 5.05 18.96 -9.70
N ARG A 35 4.92 19.99 -10.53
CA ARG A 35 5.31 21.37 -10.17
C ARG A 35 4.20 22.10 -9.41
N THR A 36 4.55 23.21 -8.77
CA THR A 36 3.63 24.06 -8.00
C THR A 36 3.19 25.29 -8.81
N ASP A 37 2.08 25.88 -8.39
CA ASP A 37 1.62 27.21 -8.83
C ASP A 37 1.52 27.38 -10.35
N MET A 38 2.14 28.43 -10.89
CA MET A 38 2.05 28.79 -12.32
C MET A 38 2.75 27.80 -13.25
N GLU A 39 3.68 27.00 -12.73
CA GLU A 39 4.37 25.98 -13.52
C GLU A 39 3.63 24.64 -13.56
N ARG A 40 2.53 24.52 -12.80
CA ARG A 40 1.75 23.28 -12.70
C ARG A 40 0.97 23.03 -13.98
N ILE A 41 1.32 21.94 -14.66
CA ILE A 41 0.60 21.46 -15.85
C ILE A 41 -0.12 20.16 -15.48
N ARG A 42 -1.42 20.09 -15.81
CA ARG A 42 -2.25 18.90 -15.63
C ARG A 42 -2.87 18.49 -16.95
N CYS A 43 -2.84 17.18 -17.23
CA CYS A 43 -3.31 16.61 -18.48
C CYS A 43 -4.28 15.46 -18.22
N HIS A 44 -5.18 15.23 -19.17
CA HIS A 44 -6.04 14.03 -19.22
C HIS A 44 -5.49 13.06 -20.26
N LEU A 45 -4.61 12.14 -19.82
CA LEU A 45 -3.88 11.24 -20.72
C LEU A 45 -4.49 9.83 -20.76
N ASP A 46 -5.12 9.40 -19.67
CA ASP A 46 -5.63 8.05 -19.49
C ASP A 46 -7.13 8.02 -19.81
N LYS A 47 -7.54 7.08 -20.66
CA LYS A 47 -8.94 6.93 -21.09
C LYS A 47 -9.41 5.50 -20.87
N CYS A 48 -10.62 5.36 -20.35
CA CYS A 48 -11.31 4.08 -20.27
C CYS A 48 -12.32 3.99 -21.43
N THR A 49 -12.17 2.95 -22.25
CA THR A 49 -13.03 2.69 -23.41
C THR A 49 -13.60 1.27 -23.32
N GLY A 50 -14.74 1.05 -23.96
CA GLY A 50 -15.41 -0.25 -23.99
C GLY A 50 -16.31 -0.39 -25.20
N THR A 51 -16.55 -1.62 -25.63
CA THR A 51 -17.44 -1.89 -26.76
C THR A 51 -18.91 -1.67 -26.36
N THR A 52 -19.79 -1.57 -27.35
CA THR A 52 -21.23 -1.41 -27.11
C THR A 52 -21.80 -2.62 -26.35
N GLU A 53 -21.34 -3.82 -26.69
CA GLU A 53 -21.74 -5.07 -26.02
C GLU A 53 -21.30 -5.04 -24.55
N TRP A 54 -20.07 -4.62 -24.27
CA TRP A 54 -19.58 -4.50 -22.90
C TRP A 54 -20.37 -3.46 -22.10
N LEU A 55 -20.69 -2.31 -22.70
CA LEU A 55 -21.51 -1.27 -22.06
C LEU A 55 -22.93 -1.74 -21.79
N SER A 56 -23.48 -2.61 -22.64
CA SER A 56 -24.79 -3.23 -22.40
C SER A 56 -24.79 -4.19 -21.22
N LEU A 57 -23.68 -4.91 -20.98
CA LEU A 57 -23.50 -5.79 -19.82
C LEU A 57 -23.32 -4.99 -18.52
N PHE A 58 -22.71 -3.80 -18.60
CA PHE A 58 -22.42 -2.94 -17.46
C PHE A 58 -23.00 -1.53 -17.64
N PRO A 59 -24.35 -1.37 -17.67
CA PRO A 59 -25.00 -0.08 -17.94
C PRO A 59 -24.76 0.97 -16.84
N HIS A 60 -24.22 0.56 -15.69
CA HIS A 60 -23.86 1.43 -14.58
C HIS A 60 -22.35 1.56 -14.38
N ALA A 61 -21.55 1.14 -15.37
CA ALA A 61 -20.11 1.33 -15.35
C ALA A 61 -19.76 2.81 -15.15
N MET A 62 -18.86 3.08 -14.21
CA MET A 62 -18.46 4.44 -13.85
C MET A 62 -16.96 4.51 -13.60
N VAL A 63 -16.30 5.49 -14.21
CA VAL A 63 -14.88 5.76 -14.00
C VAL A 63 -14.71 6.92 -13.03
N THR A 64 -13.79 6.75 -12.08
CA THR A 64 -13.35 7.80 -11.15
C THR A 64 -11.83 7.82 -11.08
N HIS A 65 -11.23 8.99 -10.90
CA HIS A 65 -9.79 9.14 -10.75
C HIS A 65 -9.46 9.26 -9.25
N LYS A 66 -8.44 8.53 -8.81
CA LYS A 66 -7.88 8.64 -7.47
C LYS A 66 -6.66 9.53 -7.51
N VAL A 67 -6.70 10.62 -6.76
CA VAL A 67 -5.53 11.48 -6.57
C VAL A 67 -4.61 10.77 -5.57
N LEU A 68 -3.45 10.31 -6.04
CA LEU A 68 -2.37 9.82 -5.19
C LEU A 68 -1.25 10.87 -5.21
N GLY A 69 -0.69 11.22 -4.06
CA GLY A 69 0.32 12.28 -3.94
C GLY A 69 1.75 11.86 -4.27
N VAL A 70 1.96 10.62 -4.73
CA VAL A 70 3.30 10.03 -4.92
C VAL A 70 3.65 9.73 -6.38
N SER A 71 2.69 9.85 -7.31
CA SER A 71 2.92 9.65 -8.74
C SER A 71 2.43 10.87 -9.51
N ASP A 72 3.08 11.12 -10.63
CA ASP A 72 2.64 12.06 -11.66
C ASP A 72 1.34 11.60 -12.33
N HIS A 73 0.98 10.31 -12.25
CA HIS A 73 -0.30 9.76 -12.69
C HIS A 73 -1.31 9.55 -11.54
N SER A 74 -2.57 9.81 -11.83
CA SER A 74 -3.73 9.52 -10.96
C SER A 74 -4.42 8.23 -11.41
N PRO A 75 -4.42 7.15 -10.61
CA PRO A 75 -5.05 5.90 -11.01
C PRO A 75 -6.54 6.04 -11.33
N MET A 76 -6.98 5.40 -12.41
CA MET A 76 -8.39 5.26 -12.73
C MET A 76 -9.01 4.06 -12.01
N ARG A 77 -10.20 4.26 -11.46
CA ARG A 77 -11.03 3.22 -10.85
C ARG A 77 -12.31 3.07 -11.66
N LEU A 78 -12.47 1.91 -12.28
CA LEU A 78 -13.69 1.48 -12.94
C LEU A 78 -14.58 0.75 -11.93
N SER A 79 -15.80 1.24 -11.74
CA SER A 79 -16.83 0.64 -10.89
C SER A 79 -17.92 0.05 -11.78
N LEU A 80 -18.10 -1.27 -11.73
CA LEU A 80 -19.06 -2.01 -12.55
C LEU A 80 -20.40 -2.26 -11.85
N LEU A 81 -20.63 -1.62 -10.70
CA LEU A 81 -21.70 -2.01 -9.77
C LEU A 81 -23.09 -1.97 -10.45
N ARG A 82 -23.67 -3.16 -10.66
CA ARG A 82 -25.12 -3.33 -10.64
C ARG A 82 -25.59 -2.84 -9.27
N ARG A 83 -26.50 -1.86 -9.23
CA ARG A 83 -26.92 -1.11 -8.03
C ARG A 83 -27.44 -1.99 -6.86
N GLN A 84 -27.47 -3.31 -6.97
CA GLN A 84 -28.21 -4.17 -6.04
C GLN A 84 -27.63 -5.56 -5.78
N GLU A 85 -26.37 -5.85 -6.13
CA GLU A 85 -25.70 -6.97 -5.46
C GLU A 85 -25.23 -6.48 -4.10
N LEU A 86 -26.18 -6.54 -3.17
CA LEU A 86 -26.02 -6.65 -1.73
C LEU A 86 -24.58 -6.36 -1.31
N MET A 87 -24.39 -5.14 -0.80
CA MET A 87 -23.35 -4.83 0.17
C MET A 87 -23.55 -5.77 1.37
N HIS A 88 -23.39 -7.08 1.18
CA HIS A 88 -23.02 -7.98 2.23
C HIS A 88 -21.76 -7.34 2.74
N LYS A 89 -21.86 -6.64 3.88
CA LYS A 89 -20.70 -6.30 4.67
C LYS A 89 -19.99 -7.63 4.83
N ARG A 90 -18.96 -7.88 4.00
CA ARG A 90 -18.09 -9.04 4.16
C ARG A 90 -17.79 -9.02 5.64
N ARG A 91 -18.20 -10.06 6.39
CA ARG A 91 -17.93 -10.10 7.83
C ARG A 91 -16.46 -9.78 7.96
N LYS A 92 -16.15 -8.65 8.60
CA LYS A 92 -14.78 -8.19 8.75
C LYS A 92 -14.09 -9.29 9.54
N MET A 93 -13.33 -10.13 8.86
CA MET A 93 -12.54 -11.16 9.51
C MET A 93 -11.42 -10.42 10.21
N THR A 94 -11.51 -10.35 11.54
CA THR A 94 -10.41 -9.89 12.36
C THR A 94 -9.31 -10.94 12.26
N ARG A 95 -8.17 -10.53 11.71
CA ARG A 95 -6.95 -11.34 11.68
C ARG A 95 -6.00 -10.72 12.67
N PHE A 96 -5.07 -11.52 13.17
CA PHE A 96 -3.97 -11.01 13.97
C PHE A 96 -3.24 -9.92 13.19
N GLU A 97 -2.94 -8.78 13.81
CA GLU A 97 -2.11 -7.74 13.23
C GLU A 97 -0.72 -7.72 13.89
N ALA A 98 0.36 -7.74 13.11
CA ALA A 98 1.74 -7.86 13.62
C ALA A 98 2.10 -6.72 14.59
N MET A 99 1.55 -5.54 14.36
CA MET A 99 1.67 -4.39 15.25
C MET A 99 1.12 -4.62 16.67
N TRP A 100 0.24 -5.60 16.89
CA TRP A 100 -0.22 -5.96 18.24
C TRP A 100 0.93 -6.48 19.10
N ALA A 101 1.90 -7.17 18.50
CA ALA A 101 3.05 -7.72 19.21
C ALA A 101 4.02 -6.65 19.75
N LYS A 102 3.85 -5.37 19.38
CA LYS A 102 4.63 -4.25 19.90
C LYS A 102 4.17 -3.78 21.28
N ASP A 103 2.96 -4.13 21.71
CA ASP A 103 2.41 -3.72 23.01
C ASP A 103 2.22 -4.93 23.90
N MET A 104 3.02 -5.06 24.96
CA MET A 104 3.07 -6.22 25.87
C MET A 104 1.69 -6.72 26.36
N ARG A 105 0.69 -5.85 26.42
CA ARG A 105 -0.69 -6.19 26.82
C ARG A 105 -1.35 -7.23 25.90
N TRP A 106 -0.87 -7.41 24.67
CA TRP A 106 -1.38 -8.43 23.75
C TRP A 106 -1.25 -9.85 24.34
N GLU A 107 -0.14 -10.13 25.04
CA GLU A 107 0.08 -11.44 25.67
C GLU A 107 -0.84 -11.67 26.86
N GLU A 108 -1.06 -10.64 27.67
CA GLU A 108 -1.95 -10.71 28.84
C GLU A 108 -3.37 -11.02 28.41
N ILE A 109 -3.84 -10.40 27.33
CA ILE A 109 -5.16 -10.67 26.75
C ILE A 109 -5.28 -12.14 26.32
N ILE A 110 -4.25 -12.67 25.65
CA ILE A 110 -4.24 -14.09 25.25
C ILE A 110 -4.22 -14.99 26.48
N LYS A 111 -3.38 -14.70 27.48
CA LYS A 111 -3.29 -15.49 28.72
C LYS A 111 -4.65 -15.56 29.41
N VAL A 112 -5.30 -14.42 29.65
CA VAL A 112 -6.63 -14.34 30.29
C VAL A 112 -7.68 -15.11 29.50
N ALA A 113 -7.72 -14.94 28.18
CA ALA A 113 -8.67 -15.66 27.33
C ALA A 113 -8.40 -17.18 27.29
N TRP A 114 -7.14 -17.60 27.42
CA TRP A 114 -6.74 -19.02 27.38
C TRP A 114 -6.97 -19.76 28.71
N THR A 115 -6.75 -19.07 29.84
CA THR A 115 -6.92 -19.59 31.21
C THR A 115 -8.32 -19.41 31.78
N GLY A 116 -9.25 -18.79 31.02
CA GLY A 116 -10.65 -18.61 31.40
C GLY A 116 -11.44 -19.92 31.62
N ARG A 117 -12.76 -19.79 31.85
CA ARG A 117 -13.70 -20.74 32.51
C ARG A 117 -13.74 -22.23 32.09
N ASN A 118 -12.89 -22.71 31.18
CA ASN A 118 -12.80 -24.13 30.82
C ASN A 118 -11.33 -24.58 30.67
N GLN A 119 -10.76 -25.17 31.72
CA GLN A 119 -9.39 -25.73 31.74
C GLN A 119 -9.24 -27.06 30.98
N ARG A 120 -10.31 -27.58 30.35
CA ARG A 120 -10.26 -28.83 29.59
C ARG A 120 -9.71 -28.60 28.18
N THR A 121 -8.91 -29.55 27.71
CA THR A 121 -8.11 -29.53 26.47
C THR A 121 -8.73 -30.37 25.34
N ASP A 122 -10.06 -30.56 25.34
CA ASP A 122 -10.74 -31.22 24.23
C ASP A 122 -10.78 -30.31 22.99
N VAL A 123 -10.57 -30.89 21.81
CA VAL A 123 -10.53 -30.18 20.52
C VAL A 123 -11.80 -29.35 20.28
N LEU A 124 -12.95 -29.82 20.80
CA LEU A 124 -14.24 -29.14 20.71
C LEU A 124 -14.29 -27.81 21.50
N ARG A 125 -13.42 -27.61 22.50
CA ARG A 125 -13.36 -26.38 23.32
C ARG A 125 -12.22 -25.43 22.95
N VAL A 126 -11.25 -25.86 22.14
CA VAL A 126 -10.19 -24.99 21.62
C VAL A 126 -10.76 -23.93 20.67
N LEU A 127 -11.73 -24.27 19.83
CA LEU A 127 -12.34 -23.33 18.88
C LEU A 127 -13.05 -22.14 19.55
N PRO A 128 -13.89 -22.35 20.59
CA PRO A 128 -14.42 -21.24 21.40
C PRO A 128 -13.35 -20.35 22.03
N LYS A 129 -12.26 -20.92 22.56
CA LYS A 129 -11.15 -20.14 23.14
C LYS A 129 -10.47 -19.27 22.09
N LEU A 130 -10.14 -19.84 20.92
CA LEU A 130 -9.56 -19.08 19.81
C LEU A 130 -10.50 -17.96 19.34
N ARG A 131 -11.81 -18.20 19.31
CA ARG A 131 -12.80 -17.17 18.98
C ARG A 131 -12.81 -16.04 20.01
N GLN A 132 -12.81 -16.37 21.30
CA GLN A 132 -12.75 -15.40 22.39
C GLN A 132 -11.46 -14.58 22.33
N CYS A 133 -10.29 -15.22 22.24
CA CYS A 133 -9.00 -14.54 22.07
C CYS A 133 -9.03 -13.55 20.89
N ARG A 134 -9.59 -13.98 19.76
CA ARG A 134 -9.68 -13.14 18.56
C ARG A 134 -10.59 -11.93 18.76
N GLU A 135 -11.69 -12.09 19.48
CA GLU A 135 -12.63 -11.01 19.79
C GLU A 135 -12.04 -10.02 20.79
N ASP A 136 -11.42 -10.52 21.87
CA ASP A 136 -10.76 -9.70 22.88
C ASP A 136 -9.61 -8.88 22.28
N LEU A 137 -8.73 -9.50 21.49
CA LEU A 137 -7.66 -8.79 20.79
C LEU A 137 -8.20 -7.75 19.79
N ALA A 138 -9.28 -8.07 19.07
CA ALA A 138 -9.86 -7.14 18.13
C ALA A 138 -10.50 -5.93 18.83
N ASN A 139 -11.16 -6.13 19.97
CA ASN A 139 -11.76 -5.06 20.77
C ASN A 139 -10.67 -4.18 21.38
N TRP A 140 -9.68 -4.77 22.04
CA TRP A 140 -8.53 -4.06 22.59
C TRP A 140 -7.78 -3.25 21.53
N SER A 141 -7.55 -3.82 20.34
CA SER A 141 -6.89 -3.12 19.24
C SER A 141 -7.73 -1.92 18.77
N LYS A 142 -9.05 -2.07 18.69
CA LYS A 142 -9.95 -0.98 18.29
C LYS A 142 -9.93 0.16 19.31
N GLU A 143 -9.86 -0.14 20.60
CA GLU A 143 -9.82 0.85 21.68
C GLU A 143 -8.45 1.54 21.80
N THR A 144 -7.37 0.76 21.73
CA THR A 144 -6.00 1.25 21.97
C THR A 144 -5.40 1.92 20.73
N ILE A 145 -5.55 1.29 19.58
CA ILE A 145 -4.91 1.70 18.32
C ILE A 145 -5.89 2.52 17.50
N GLY A 146 -7.12 2.04 17.34
CA GLY A 146 -8.17 2.76 16.62
C GLY A 146 -7.84 2.95 15.13
N ASN A 147 -8.19 4.12 14.59
CA ASN A 147 -7.92 4.46 13.19
C ASN A 147 -6.51 5.03 13.03
N LEU A 148 -5.54 4.16 12.74
CA LEU A 148 -4.13 4.52 12.64
C LEU A 148 -3.87 5.65 11.63
N LYS A 149 -4.51 5.61 10.46
CA LYS A 149 -4.34 6.63 9.42
C LYS A 149 -4.80 8.02 9.87
N GLN A 150 -5.93 8.06 10.56
CA GLN A 150 -6.47 9.30 11.11
C GLN A 150 -5.51 9.87 12.17
N ARG A 151 -5.02 9.04 13.08
CA ARG A 151 -4.06 9.47 14.11
C ARG A 151 -2.75 9.98 13.52
N ILE A 152 -2.23 9.33 12.48
CA ILE A 152 -1.03 9.80 11.74
C ILE A 152 -1.30 11.17 11.12
N MET A 153 -2.46 11.37 10.51
CA MET A 153 -2.84 12.67 9.93
C MET A 153 -2.96 13.76 10.99
N GLU A 154 -3.63 13.48 12.11
CA GLU A 154 -3.78 14.38 13.25
C GLU A 154 -2.42 14.78 13.83
N LYS A 155 -1.49 13.83 14.01
CA LYS A 155 -0.15 14.11 14.50
C LYS A 155 0.70 14.92 13.52
N LYS A 156 0.58 14.67 12.21
CA LYS A 156 1.25 15.49 11.19
C LYS A 156 0.74 16.93 11.20
N LEU A 157 -0.57 17.12 11.39
CA LEU A 157 -1.16 18.44 11.50
C LEU A 157 -0.70 19.15 12.77
N GLN A 158 -0.74 18.46 13.92
CA GLN A 158 -0.25 18.99 15.19
C GLN A 158 1.21 19.46 15.10
N ILE A 159 2.09 18.68 14.46
CA ILE A 159 3.49 19.07 14.24
C ILE A 159 3.59 20.31 13.38
N LYS A 160 2.78 20.42 12.32
CA LYS A 160 2.77 21.59 11.45
C LYS A 160 2.37 22.85 12.23
N ASP A 161 1.28 22.76 12.99
CA ASP A 161 0.77 23.89 13.78
C ASP A 161 1.79 24.32 14.84
N MET A 162 2.42 23.37 15.56
CA MET A 162 3.46 23.68 16.54
C MET A 162 4.72 24.34 15.94
N VAL A 163 5.07 23.98 14.69
CA VAL A 163 6.18 24.61 13.97
C VAL A 163 5.81 26.03 13.53
N ASP A 164 4.59 26.21 13.03
CA ASP A 164 4.07 27.52 12.62
C ASP A 164 3.94 28.47 13.84
N ASP A 165 3.56 27.94 15.01
CA ASP A 165 3.41 28.68 16.27
C ASP A 165 4.73 28.85 17.06
N GLY A 166 5.84 28.24 16.61
CA GLY A 166 7.15 28.34 17.26
C GLY A 166 7.29 27.58 18.60
N VAL A 167 6.41 26.62 18.89
CA VAL A 167 6.42 25.83 20.14
C VAL A 167 7.35 24.62 19.99
N VAL A 168 8.56 24.71 20.57
CA VAL A 168 9.64 23.71 20.36
C VAL A 168 9.65 22.60 21.42
N ASP A 169 9.26 22.90 22.66
CA ASP A 169 9.52 22.01 23.81
C ASP A 169 8.83 20.63 23.70
N ASP A 170 7.60 20.60 23.18
CA ASP A 170 6.84 19.34 22.99
C ASP A 170 7.02 18.72 21.59
N LEU A 171 7.68 19.41 20.67
CA LEU A 171 7.79 18.99 19.27
C LEU A 171 8.50 17.62 19.14
N LYS A 172 9.58 17.42 19.92
CA LYS A 172 10.33 16.16 19.95
C LYS A 172 9.51 14.99 20.51
N SER A 173 8.56 15.25 21.42
CA SER A 173 7.64 14.23 21.92
C SER A 173 6.64 13.84 20.83
N THR A 174 6.02 14.83 20.19
CA THR A 174 5.04 14.61 19.12
C THR A 174 5.65 13.87 17.91
N TYR A 175 6.91 14.18 17.55
CA TYR A 175 7.64 13.43 16.51
C TYR A 175 7.87 11.95 16.89
N ARG A 176 8.18 11.66 18.15
CA ARG A 176 8.33 10.26 18.62
C ARG A 176 7.01 9.51 18.50
N GLU A 177 5.92 10.11 18.95
CA GLU A 177 4.59 9.50 18.82
C GLU A 177 4.18 9.28 17.37
N LEU A 178 4.50 10.22 16.47
CA LEU A 178 4.26 10.04 15.04
C LEU A 178 5.06 8.87 14.47
N ASN A 179 6.35 8.76 14.81
CA ASN A 179 7.19 7.65 14.35
C ASN A 179 6.67 6.30 14.84
N ASP A 180 6.22 6.21 16.09
CA ASP A 180 5.63 4.99 16.64
C ASP A 180 4.34 4.58 15.89
N LEU A 181 3.53 5.56 15.46
CA LEU A 181 2.33 5.31 14.66
C LEU A 181 2.68 4.86 13.24
N ILE A 182 3.71 5.45 12.63
CA ILE A 182 4.20 5.07 11.30
C ILE A 182 4.78 3.65 11.34
N GLU A 183 5.59 3.31 12.34
CA GLU A 183 6.14 1.95 12.48
C GLU A 183 5.02 0.89 12.60
N LYS A 184 3.96 1.20 13.37
CA LYS A 184 2.76 0.34 13.44
C LYS A 184 2.08 0.19 12.08
N GLU A 185 2.03 1.25 11.29
CA GLU A 185 1.43 1.22 9.95
C GLU A 185 2.27 0.35 9.02
N GLU A 186 3.60 0.52 9.04
CA GLU A 186 4.57 -0.29 8.29
C GLU A 186 4.43 -1.78 8.62
N LEU A 187 4.35 -2.15 9.89
CA LEU A 187 4.13 -3.55 10.29
C LEU A 187 2.83 -4.13 9.73
N SER A 188 1.75 -3.34 9.74
CA SER A 188 0.49 -3.73 9.10
C SER A 188 0.65 -3.91 7.58
N TRP A 189 1.46 -3.09 6.92
CA TRP A 189 1.76 -3.25 5.49
C TRP A 189 2.58 -4.51 5.21
N TYR A 190 3.65 -4.76 5.97
CA TYR A 190 4.48 -5.96 5.81
C TYR A 190 3.72 -7.26 6.03
N GLN A 191 2.77 -7.26 6.98
CA GLN A 191 1.98 -8.43 7.31
C GLN A 191 0.79 -8.69 6.35
N ARG A 192 0.52 -7.79 5.40
CA ARG A 192 -0.55 -7.96 4.40
C ARG A 192 0.06 -8.28 3.02
N PRO A 193 0.57 -9.50 2.75
CA PRO A 193 1.03 -9.82 1.41
C PRO A 193 -0.14 -10.02 0.45
N ARG A 194 -0.12 -9.23 -0.62
CA ARG A 194 -0.01 -9.75 -2.00
C ARG A 194 1.14 -9.03 -2.70
N VAL A 195 2.32 -9.03 -2.09
CA VAL A 195 3.34 -8.03 -2.38
C VAL A 195 4.76 -8.58 -2.52
N ASP A 196 5.04 -9.18 -3.66
CA ASP A 196 6.41 -9.28 -4.20
C ASP A 196 6.98 -7.88 -4.54
N TRP A 197 6.13 -6.86 -4.70
CA TRP A 197 6.51 -5.50 -5.12
C TRP A 197 7.24 -4.64 -4.06
N LEU A 198 7.07 -4.87 -2.75
CA LEU A 198 7.84 -4.10 -1.73
C LEU A 198 9.27 -4.61 -1.57
N ARG A 199 9.54 -5.89 -1.86
CA ARG A 199 10.91 -6.44 -1.74
C ARG A 199 11.82 -5.97 -2.89
N ASP A 200 11.22 -5.68 -4.05
CA ASP A 200 11.92 -5.29 -5.27
C ASP A 200 11.90 -3.77 -5.54
N GLY A 201 11.55 -2.97 -4.53
CA GLY A 201 11.31 -1.52 -4.61
C GLY A 201 12.46 -0.64 -5.13
N ASP A 202 13.62 -1.21 -5.50
CA ASP A 202 14.71 -0.51 -6.19
C ASP A 202 15.36 -1.31 -7.34
N LYS A 203 14.93 -2.55 -7.60
CA LYS A 203 15.56 -3.42 -8.62
C LYS A 203 14.86 -3.39 -9.99
N THR A 204 13.74 -2.68 -10.09
CA THR A 204 12.92 -2.66 -11.31
C THR A 204 13.30 -1.56 -12.30
N LEU A 205 14.15 -0.60 -11.92
CA LEU A 205 14.71 0.39 -12.86
C LEU A 205 15.87 -0.15 -13.73
N SER A 206 16.54 -1.25 -13.34
CA SER A 206 17.58 -1.88 -14.18
C SER A 206 17.08 -3.02 -15.06
N SER A 207 15.91 -3.57 -14.76
CA SER A 207 15.32 -4.65 -15.57
C SER A 207 14.54 -4.14 -16.77
N PHE A 208 14.20 -2.85 -16.81
CA PHE A 208 13.54 -2.24 -17.97
C PHE A 208 14.50 -1.99 -19.14
N THR A 209 15.81 -1.90 -18.91
CA THR A 209 16.80 -1.76 -19.99
C THR A 209 17.34 -3.09 -20.50
N ARG A 210 17.17 -4.22 -19.79
CA ARG A 210 17.75 -5.51 -20.22
C ARG A 210 16.91 -6.28 -21.25
N ARG A 211 15.64 -5.91 -21.48
CA ARG A 211 14.78 -6.58 -22.48
C ARG A 211 14.84 -5.99 -23.88
N ASP A 212 15.42 -4.80 -24.05
CA ASP A 212 15.51 -4.14 -25.36
C ASP A 212 16.93 -4.13 -25.97
N HIS A 213 17.93 -4.73 -25.32
CA HIS A 213 19.32 -4.75 -25.83
C HIS A 213 19.61 -5.91 -26.80
N ASN A 214 18.63 -6.32 -27.61
CA ASN A 214 18.91 -7.23 -28.72
C ASN A 214 18.19 -6.76 -29.99
N LYS A 215 18.43 -5.51 -30.36
CA LYS A 215 18.53 -5.03 -31.75
C LYS A 215 19.08 -3.61 -31.74
N ASP A 216 20.09 -3.43 -32.58
CA ASP A 216 20.58 -2.18 -33.14
C ASP A 216 21.74 -1.49 -32.39
N THR A 217 22.90 -1.70 -33.01
CA THR A 217 24.21 -1.08 -32.87
C THR A 217 24.23 0.41 -33.18
N GLU A 218 25.14 1.11 -32.51
CA GLU A 218 25.85 2.36 -32.90
C GLU A 218 25.03 3.64 -33.13
N ILE A 219 25.26 4.64 -32.26
CA ILE A 219 25.94 5.92 -32.57
C ILE A 219 26.34 6.58 -31.23
N GLU A 220 27.60 7.02 -31.16
CA GLU A 220 28.25 7.64 -30.01
C GLU A 220 27.80 9.08 -29.69
N SER A 221 28.09 9.43 -28.42
CA SER A 221 28.59 10.72 -27.91
C SER A 221 27.62 11.69 -27.24
N GLY A 222 27.97 12.10 -26.01
CA GLY A 222 27.64 13.43 -25.49
C GLY A 222 27.09 13.54 -24.06
N ALA A 223 28.00 13.66 -23.08
CA ALA A 223 27.90 14.49 -21.86
C ALA A 223 27.12 13.99 -20.60
N SER A 224 27.87 13.35 -19.70
CA SER A 224 28.25 13.89 -18.37
C SER A 224 27.31 14.85 -17.62
N LYS A 225 26.75 14.40 -16.48
CA LYS A 225 27.13 14.83 -15.11
C LYS A 225 26.05 14.46 -14.07
N MET A 226 26.39 13.55 -13.17
CA MET A 226 25.85 13.55 -11.81
C MET A 226 26.23 14.85 -11.11
N LYS A 227 25.30 15.44 -10.36
CA LYS A 227 25.57 16.10 -9.08
C LYS A 227 24.32 16.08 -8.20
N THR A 228 24.34 15.14 -7.26
CA THR A 228 23.63 15.23 -5.99
C THR A 228 24.22 16.38 -5.16
N VAL A 229 23.38 17.23 -4.56
CA VAL A 229 23.77 18.16 -3.47
C VAL A 229 22.60 18.26 -2.48
N TYR A 230 22.76 17.52 -1.36
CA TYR A 230 22.36 17.75 0.05
C TYR A 230 20.91 18.16 0.41
N GLY A 231 20.31 17.63 1.48
CA GLY A 231 20.80 16.77 2.55
C GLY A 231 19.97 16.96 3.83
N GLY A 232 19.93 15.94 4.71
CA GLY A 232 19.36 16.11 6.05
C GLY A 232 19.03 14.85 6.86
N MET A 233 20.06 14.09 7.27
CA MET A 233 20.11 13.23 8.49
C MET A 233 19.19 11.98 8.55
N ARG A 234 19.60 10.79 9.03
CA ARG A 234 20.81 10.30 9.71
C ARG A 234 20.88 8.78 9.51
N LYS A 235 22.09 8.25 9.30
CA LYS A 235 22.41 6.80 9.29
C LYS A 235 22.15 6.19 10.68
N VAL A 236 21.58 4.99 10.73
CA VAL A 236 21.82 4.03 11.81
C VAL A 236 22.19 2.68 11.18
N SER A 237 23.21 2.09 11.78
CA SER A 237 24.08 1.01 11.36
C SER A 237 23.39 -0.26 10.84
N THR A 238 23.91 -0.75 9.72
CA THR A 238 23.83 -2.15 9.29
C THR A 238 24.61 -3.03 10.26
N CYS A 239 23.91 -3.88 11.03
CA CYS A 239 24.53 -5.06 11.61
C CYS A 239 24.64 -6.15 10.54
N GLN A 240 25.88 -6.48 10.18
CA GLN A 240 26.22 -7.70 9.47
C GLN A 240 25.80 -8.90 10.32
N LEU A 241 25.02 -9.82 9.74
CA LEU A 241 25.02 -11.21 10.16
C LEU A 241 25.22 -12.09 8.92
N LEU A 242 26.31 -12.83 8.97
CA LEU A 242 26.78 -13.81 8.00
C LEU A 242 25.80 -14.99 7.85
N PRO A 243 25.89 -15.76 6.75
CA PRO A 243 24.95 -16.84 6.45
C PRO A 243 25.31 -18.11 7.20
N THR A 244 24.42 -18.60 8.06
CA THR A 244 24.49 -19.98 8.57
C THR A 244 23.54 -20.87 7.77
N THR A 245 24.15 -21.73 6.98
CA THR A 245 23.57 -22.92 6.40
C THR A 245 23.02 -23.84 7.50
N PHE A 246 21.77 -24.28 7.39
CA PHE A 246 21.30 -25.49 8.08
C PHE A 246 20.45 -26.30 7.11
N SER A 247 21.02 -27.44 6.69
CA SER A 247 20.28 -28.59 6.16
C SER A 247 19.83 -29.49 7.32
N PRO A 248 18.82 -30.36 7.13
CA PRO A 248 18.07 -30.99 8.21
C PRO A 248 18.72 -32.29 8.68
N CYS A 249 18.96 -32.44 9.98
CA CYS A 249 19.28 -33.72 10.61
C CYS A 249 18.07 -34.25 11.39
N THR A 250 17.50 -35.32 10.85
CA THR A 250 16.46 -36.16 11.43
C THR A 250 17.02 -36.93 12.64
N LEU A 251 16.48 -36.73 13.83
CA LEU A 251 16.79 -37.54 15.01
C LEU A 251 16.01 -38.86 14.95
N HIS A 252 16.72 -39.96 14.73
CA HIS A 252 16.24 -41.31 15.02
C HIS A 252 16.48 -41.63 16.51
N LEU A 253 15.39 -41.82 17.25
CA LEU A 253 15.40 -42.41 18.59
C LEU A 253 15.58 -43.92 18.48
N SER A 254 16.73 -44.44 18.91
CA SER A 254 16.87 -45.86 19.28
C SER A 254 17.03 -45.97 20.79
N ARG A 255 16.00 -46.51 21.43
CA ARG A 255 16.05 -47.04 22.80
C ARG A 255 17.05 -48.20 22.86
N ARG A 256 17.79 -48.31 23.96
CA ARG A 256 17.90 -49.54 24.76
C ARG A 256 18.67 -49.27 26.05
N ASN A 257 18.23 -49.95 27.11
CA ASN A 257 19.02 -50.22 28.31
C ASN A 257 20.31 -50.97 27.94
#